data_AF-A0A351BZ15-F1
#
_entry.id   AF-A0A351BZ15-F1
#
_cell.length_a   1.000
_cell.length_b   1.000
_cell.length_c   1.000
_cell.angle_alpha   90.00
_cell.angle_beta   90.00
_cell.angle_gamma   90.00
#
_symmetry.space_group_name_H-M   'P 1'
#
loop_
_entity.id
_entity.type
_entity.pdbx_description
1 polymer ?
#
loop_
_entity_poly.entity_id
_entity_poly.type
_entity_poly.pdbx_seq_one_letter_code
_entity_poly.pdbx_strand_id
1 'polypeptide(L)'
;YSVKEYMRVMLKAREMMPGIGLSTDIISCFPGETDDEHKMTLDVIREIEYDSAFTFVYSPRENTKAFEMTDTLDEETKKQRLDEIITLQREISFKINSALTGSVMPVLVETLSKK
;
A
#
# COMPACT_ATOMS: atom_id res chain seq x y z
N TYR A 1 -1.47 0.52 17.71
CA TYR A 1 -2.24 1.70 17.30
C TYR A 1 -3.43 1.23 16.49
N SER A 2 -4.50 2.02 16.42
CA SER A 2 -5.70 1.77 15.61
C SER A 2 -5.58 2.42 14.22
N VAL A 3 -6.44 2.02 13.27
CA VAL A 3 -6.53 2.66 11.95
C VAL A 3 -6.77 4.17 12.09
N LYS A 4 -7.63 4.60 13.01
CA LYS A 4 -7.92 6.02 13.26
C LYS A 4 -6.70 6.80 13.72
N GLU A 5 -5.88 6.22 14.58
CA GLU A 5 -4.63 6.84 15.04
C GLU A 5 -3.59 6.90 13.92
N TYR A 6 -3.47 5.83 13.15
CA TYR A 6 -2.59 5.76 11.99
C TYR A 6 -2.94 6.83 10.95
N MET A 7 -4.21 6.90 10.54
CA MET A 7 -4.73 7.90 9.61
C MET A 7 -4.44 9.33 10.10
N ARG A 8 -4.64 9.60 11.39
CA ARG A 8 -4.34 10.92 11.98
C ARG A 8 -2.87 11.31 11.77
N VAL A 9 -1.94 10.37 11.97
CA VAL A 9 -0.51 10.65 11.79
C VAL A 9 -0.19 10.91 10.32
N MET A 10 -0.71 10.08 9.41
CA MET A 10 -0.45 10.20 7.97
C MET A 10 -1.00 11.51 7.40
N LEU A 11 -2.25 11.86 7.73
CA LEU A 11 -2.88 13.10 7.28
C LEU A 11 -2.17 14.33 7.85
N LYS A 12 -1.76 14.29 9.13
CA LYS A 12 -0.98 15.37 9.74
C LYS A 12 0.38 15.54 9.08
N ALA A 13 1.06 14.45 8.70
CA ALA A 13 2.33 14.54 8.00
C ALA A 13 2.18 15.26 6.65
N ARG A 14 1.12 14.92 5.89
CA ARG A 14 0.80 15.57 4.61
C ARG A 14 0.44 17.06 4.77
N GLU A 15 -0.28 17.42 5.83
CA GLU A 15 -0.57 18.81 6.18
C GLU A 15 0.69 19.61 6.53
N MET A 16 1.59 19.02 7.34
CA MET A 16 2.82 19.67 7.80
C MET A 16 3.89 19.79 6.71
N MET A 17 3.92 18.85 5.76
CA MET A 17 4.89 18.83 4.66
C MET A 17 4.15 18.55 3.33
N PRO A 18 3.64 19.60 2.68
CA PRO A 18 3.04 19.47 1.35
C PRO A 18 4.04 18.86 0.36
N GLY A 19 3.64 17.79 -0.33
CA GLY A 19 4.50 17.05 -1.25
C GLY A 19 5.41 16.00 -0.60
N ILE A 20 5.19 15.65 0.68
CA ILE A 20 5.86 14.49 1.30
C ILE A 20 5.53 13.21 0.53
N GLY A 21 6.58 12.45 0.18
CA GLY A 21 6.43 11.11 -0.36
C GLY A 21 6.15 10.10 0.75
N LEU A 22 5.05 9.36 0.64
CA LEU A 22 4.66 8.32 1.58
C LEU A 22 4.70 6.96 0.88
N SER A 23 5.45 6.03 1.46
CA SER A 23 5.53 4.64 1.00
C SER A 23 5.15 3.67 2.11
N THR A 24 4.56 2.53 1.76
CA THR A 24 4.18 1.49 2.73
C THR A 24 4.34 0.08 2.18
N ASP A 25 4.43 -0.90 3.07
CA ASP A 25 4.27 -2.32 2.75
C ASP A 25 2.89 -2.79 3.26
N ILE A 26 2.21 -3.63 2.49
CA ILE A 26 0.87 -4.16 2.79
C ILE A 26 0.91 -5.66 2.65
N ILE A 27 0.48 -6.37 3.70
CA ILE A 27 0.19 -7.80 3.64
C ILE A 27 -1.33 -7.94 3.50
N SER A 28 -1.80 -8.45 2.37
CA SER A 28 -3.21 -8.77 2.15
C SER A 28 -3.50 -10.23 2.49
N CYS A 29 -4.78 -10.55 2.67
CA CYS A 29 -5.25 -11.92 2.88
C CYS A 29 -4.62 -12.58 4.10
N PHE A 30 -4.43 -11.80 5.17
CA PHE A 30 -3.98 -12.34 6.44
C PHE A 30 -4.97 -13.40 6.95
N PRO A 31 -4.54 -14.45 7.67
CA PRO A 31 -5.46 -15.49 8.13
C PRO A 31 -6.62 -14.91 8.93
N GLY A 32 -7.86 -15.19 8.49
CA GLY A 32 -9.09 -14.67 9.07
C GLY A 32 -9.55 -13.30 8.56
N GLU A 33 -8.87 -12.71 7.57
CA GLU A 33 -9.25 -11.42 6.97
C GLU A 33 -10.62 -11.48 6.30
N THR A 34 -11.55 -10.68 6.80
CA THR A 34 -12.91 -10.56 6.31
C THR A 34 -13.02 -9.63 5.10
N ASP A 35 -14.13 -9.73 4.34
CA ASP A 35 -14.40 -8.82 3.22
C ASP A 35 -14.45 -7.35 3.66
N ASP A 36 -14.95 -7.08 4.86
CA ASP A 36 -15.05 -5.72 5.38
C ASP A 36 -13.68 -5.17 5.79
N GLU A 37 -12.79 -6.01 6.34
CA GLU A 37 -11.40 -5.61 6.63
C GLU A 37 -10.59 -5.35 5.34
N HIS A 38 -10.83 -6.14 4.29
CA HIS A 38 -10.26 -5.87 2.96
C HIS A 38 -10.74 -4.53 2.40
N LYS A 39 -12.06 -4.24 2.47
CA LYS A 39 -12.61 -2.93 2.06
C LYS A 39 -12.02 -1.78 2.87
N MET A 40 -11.89 -1.96 4.20
CA MET A 40 -11.25 -0.96 5.06
C MET A 40 -9.79 -0.71 4.65
N THR A 41 -9.07 -1.74 4.21
CA THR A 41 -7.71 -1.59 3.68
C THR A 41 -7.71 -0.74 2.41
N LEU A 42 -8.63 -0.99 1.47
CA LEU A 42 -8.79 -0.17 0.27
C LEU A 42 -9.14 1.29 0.61
N ASP A 43 -10.01 1.52 1.60
CA ASP A 43 -10.38 2.86 2.05
C ASP A 43 -9.20 3.61 2.65
N VAL A 44 -8.37 2.95 3.46
CA VAL A 44 -7.12 3.54 3.99
C VAL A 44 -6.19 3.95 2.86
N ILE A 45 -6.04 3.13 1.82
CA ILE A 45 -5.21 3.44 0.65
C ILE A 45 -5.76 4.65 -0.10
N ARG A 46 -7.08 4.70 -0.33
CA ARG A 46 -7.76 5.84 -0.98
C ARG A 46 -7.58 7.14 -0.22
N GLU A 47 -7.72 7.09 1.11
CA GLU A 47 -7.66 8.29 1.95
C GLU A 47 -6.24 8.81 2.13
N ILE A 48 -5.24 7.93 2.22
CA ILE A 48 -3.85 8.36 2.40
C ILE A 48 -3.22 8.76 1.06
N GLU A 49 -3.56 8.11 -0.04
CA GLU A 49 -2.94 8.28 -1.36
C GLU A 49 -1.40 8.11 -1.30
N TYR A 50 -0.92 6.90 -1.02
CA TYR A 50 0.53 6.61 -1.00
C TYR A 50 1.16 6.82 -2.38
N ASP A 51 2.37 7.36 -2.41
CA ASP A 51 3.19 7.49 -3.61
C ASP A 51 3.60 6.11 -4.15
N SER A 52 3.90 5.18 -3.24
CA SER A 52 4.20 3.79 -3.56
C SER A 52 3.75 2.84 -2.45
N ALA A 53 3.36 1.62 -2.83
CA ALA A 53 3.16 0.56 -1.88
C ALA A 53 3.61 -0.79 -2.44
N PHE A 54 4.32 -1.58 -1.63
CA PHE A 54 4.57 -2.99 -1.94
C PHE A 54 3.49 -3.83 -1.29
N THR A 55 2.77 -4.60 -2.11
CA THR A 55 1.67 -5.45 -1.63
C THR A 55 2.03 -6.91 -1.82
N PHE A 56 1.82 -7.71 -0.78
CA PHE A 56 2.10 -9.14 -0.74
C PHE A 56 0.88 -9.89 -0.22
N VAL A 57 0.58 -11.06 -0.79
CA VAL A 57 -0.31 -12.01 -0.11
C VAL A 57 0.43 -12.54 1.12
N TYR A 58 -0.29 -12.72 2.23
CA TYR A 58 0.24 -13.41 3.39
C TYR A 58 0.89 -14.74 3.01
N SER A 59 2.10 -14.95 3.52
CA SER A 59 2.86 -16.19 3.35
C SER A 59 3.18 -16.76 4.73
N PRO A 60 2.75 -17.99 5.03
CA PRO A 60 2.95 -18.59 6.35
C PRO A 60 4.43 -18.78 6.66
N ARG A 61 4.82 -18.45 7.89
CA ARG A 61 6.19 -18.60 8.40
C ARG A 61 6.15 -19.40 9.69
N GLU A 62 6.88 -20.52 9.73
CA GLU A 62 7.00 -21.35 10.93
C GLU A 62 7.45 -20.49 12.12
N ASN A 63 6.98 -20.85 13.33
CA ASN A 63 7.25 -20.14 14.59
C ASN A 63 6.63 -18.73 14.71
N THR A 64 5.68 -18.37 13.85
CA THR A 64 4.88 -17.14 14.01
C THR A 64 3.50 -17.47 14.55
N LYS A 65 2.87 -16.55 15.30
CA LYS A 65 1.48 -16.73 15.76
C LYS A 65 0.49 -16.90 14.60
N ALA A 66 0.75 -16.21 13.49
CA ALA A 66 -0.08 -16.28 12.29
C ALA A 66 -0.04 -17.66 11.62
N PHE A 67 1.03 -18.45 11.85
CA PHE A 67 1.13 -19.82 11.35
C PHE A 67 0.10 -20.75 11.97
N GLU A 68 -0.30 -20.51 13.22
CA GLU A 68 -1.29 -21.30 13.96
C GLU A 68 -2.73 -20.87 13.65
N MET A 69 -2.91 -19.75 12.93
CA MET A 69 -4.23 -19.23 12.58
C MET A 69 -4.82 -19.98 11.40
N THR A 70 -6.15 -20.18 11.41
CA THR A 70 -6.85 -20.78 10.29
C THR A 70 -6.95 -19.78 9.13
N ASP A 71 -6.35 -20.14 8.00
CA ASP A 71 -6.58 -19.43 6.75
C ASP A 71 -7.91 -19.88 6.15
N THR A 72 -8.82 -18.92 5.97
CA THR A 72 -10.18 -19.15 5.47
C THR A 72 -10.35 -18.73 4.02
N LEU A 73 -9.31 -18.16 3.39
CA LEU A 73 -9.39 -17.61 2.05
C LEU A 73 -8.88 -18.62 1.02
N ASP A 74 -9.67 -18.82 -0.04
CA ASP A 74 -9.20 -19.57 -1.20
C ASP A 74 -8.24 -18.73 -2.07
N GLU A 75 -7.51 -19.42 -2.95
CA GLU A 75 -6.50 -18.78 -3.81
C GLU A 75 -7.12 -17.80 -4.82
N GLU A 76 -8.37 -18.00 -5.23
CA GLU A 76 -9.06 -17.10 -6.14
C GLU A 76 -9.36 -15.75 -5.46
N THR A 77 -9.89 -15.81 -4.24
CA THR A 77 -10.14 -14.63 -3.40
C THR A 77 -8.84 -13.90 -3.09
N LYS A 78 -7.78 -14.63 -2.75
CA LYS A 78 -6.46 -14.02 -2.48
C LYS A 78 -5.93 -13.24 -3.68
N LYS A 79 -6.01 -13.85 -4.86
CA LYS A 79 -5.60 -13.22 -6.11
C LYS A 79 -6.44 -12.00 -6.42
N GLN A 80 -7.76 -12.10 -6.30
CA GLN A 80 -8.66 -10.98 -6.55
C GLN A 80 -8.35 -9.80 -5.63
N ARG A 81 -8.24 -10.03 -4.32
CA ARG A 81 -7.96 -8.97 -3.33
C ARG A 81 -6.60 -8.30 -3.58
N LEU A 82 -5.58 -9.10 -3.90
CA LEU A 82 -4.28 -8.55 -4.28
C LEU A 82 -4.39 -7.67 -5.54
N ASP A 83 -5.06 -8.14 -6.58
CA ASP A 83 -5.23 -7.41 -7.83
C ASP A 83 -6.00 -6.10 -7.63
N GLU A 84 -7.02 -6.08 -6.76
CA GLU A 84 -7.76 -4.87 -6.39
C GLU A 84 -6.86 -3.83 -5.70
N ILE A 85 -6.03 -4.24 -4.74
CA ILE A 85 -5.09 -3.35 -4.04
C ILE A 85 -4.05 -2.80 -5.02
N ILE A 86 -3.46 -3.67 -5.85
CA ILE A 86 -2.45 -3.26 -6.85
C ILE A 86 -3.05 -2.28 -7.86
N THR A 87 -4.27 -2.54 -8.34
CA THR A 87 -4.94 -1.68 -9.33
C THR A 87 -5.20 -0.31 -8.72
N LEU A 88 -5.78 -0.24 -7.53
CA LEU A 88 -6.01 1.01 -6.82
C LEU A 88 -4.70 1.80 -6.59
N GLN A 89 -3.66 1.13 -6.10
CA GLN A 89 -2.37 1.78 -5.86
C GLN A 89 -1.76 2.32 -7.16
N ARG A 90 -1.88 1.59 -8.28
CA ARG A 90 -1.40 2.06 -9.59
C ARG A 90 -2.13 3.30 -10.06
N GLU A 91 -3.44 3.38 -9.87
CA GLU A 91 -4.23 4.57 -10.21
C GLU A 91 -3.78 5.79 -9.40
N ILE A 92 -3.56 5.61 -8.09
CA ILE A 92 -3.07 6.66 -7.20
C ILE A 92 -1.67 7.11 -7.60
N SER A 93 -0.73 6.17 -7.76
CA SER A 93 0.64 6.49 -8.17
C SER A 93 0.67 7.19 -9.54
N PHE A 94 -0.18 6.78 -10.49
CA PHE A 94 -0.31 7.45 -11.77
C PHE A 94 -0.81 8.89 -11.63
N LYS A 95 -1.86 9.11 -10.82
CA LYS A 95 -2.39 10.45 -10.51
C LYS A 95 -1.32 11.35 -9.91
N ILE A 96 -0.61 10.88 -8.87
CA ILE A 96 0.44 11.63 -8.18
C ILE A 96 1.58 11.98 -9.15
N ASN A 97 2.10 10.98 -9.88
CA ASN A 97 3.21 11.18 -10.81
C ASN A 97 2.83 12.11 -11.97
N SER A 98 1.59 12.01 -12.48
CA SER A 98 1.10 12.88 -13.55
C SER A 98 1.07 14.35 -13.13
N ALA A 99 0.74 14.64 -11.86
CA ALA A 99 0.73 15.99 -11.31
C ALA A 99 2.14 16.61 -11.24
N LEU A 100 3.21 15.81 -11.28
CA LEU A 100 4.58 16.28 -11.32
C LEU A 100 5.07 16.62 -12.74
N THR A 101 4.29 16.33 -13.78
CA THR A 101 4.66 16.63 -15.17
C THR A 101 4.90 18.13 -15.36
N GLY A 102 6.08 18.49 -15.87
CA GLY A 102 6.48 19.88 -16.09
C GLY A 102 7.08 20.57 -14.85
N SER A 103 7.17 19.89 -13.71
CA SER A 103 7.90 20.39 -12.54
C SER A 103 9.41 20.27 -12.72
N VAL A 104 10.17 21.14 -12.05
CA VAL A 104 11.63 21.06 -11.95
C VAL A 104 11.98 20.38 -10.63
N MET A 105 12.70 19.26 -10.72
CA MET A 105 13.06 18.44 -9.56
C MET A 105 14.58 18.27 -9.47
N PRO A 106 15.15 18.18 -8.25
CA PRO A 106 16.52 17.74 -8.07
C PRO A 106 16.66 16.27 -8.52
N VAL A 107 17.74 15.97 -9.24
CA VAL A 107 18.04 14.61 -9.71
C VAL A 107 19.40 14.17 -9.19
N LEU A 108 19.52 12.89 -8.83
CA LEU A 108 20.77 12.23 -8.52
C LEU A 108 21.14 11.32 -9.68
N VAL A 109 22.30 11.56 -10.30
CA VAL A 109 22.81 10.71 -11.39
C VAL A 109 23.54 9.52 -10.78
N GLU A 110 22.95 8.33 -10.85
CA GLU A 110 23.57 7.13 -10.28
C GLU A 110 24.54 6.44 -11.25
N THR A 111 24.18 6.32 -12.53
CA THR A 111 25.01 5.64 -13.55
C THR A 111 24.60 6.11 -14.95
N LEU A 112 25.53 6.10 -15.90
CA LEU A 112 25.24 6.35 -17.31
C LEU A 112 24.65 5.11 -17.97
N SER A 113 23.56 5.27 -18.74
CA SER A 113 22.96 4.15 -19.49
C SER A 113 24.00 3.50 -20.42
N LYS A 114 24.05 2.17 -20.40
CA LYS A 114 24.71 1.42 -21.48
C LYS A 114 23.84 1.58 -22.73
N LYS A 115 24.45 1.98 -23.85
CA LYS A 115 23.76 2.09 -25.14
C LYS A 115 23.27 0.73 -25.63
#